data_AF-A0A2J6I9K8-F1
#
_entry.id   AF-A0A2J6I9K8-F1
#
_cell.length_a   1.000
_cell.length_b   1.000
_cell.length_c   1.000
_cell.angle_alpha   90.00
_cell.angle_beta   90.00
_cell.angle_gamma   90.00
#
_symmetry.space_group_name_H-M   'P 1'
#
loop_
_entity.id
_entity.type
_entity.pdbx_description
1 polymer ?
#
loop_
_entity_poly.entity_id
_entity_poly.type
_entity_poly.pdbx_seq_one_letter_code
_entity_poly.pdbx_strand_id
1 'polypeptide(L)'
;MDTIENTNTFFESPWAIYILGIALFIALFFIQKYIHLLDRKLSSKTNSTWEGTPWPLLSSLGLGFLLFLFEVFLPGELNLNPSLWNWPELTITVGVLSLLLALIFESIKNLGRTLGLIRSVIYLLICILYFYTGLLAGLFFAVLLAFAILIYFLFFWKKRLKIN
;
A
#
# COMPACT_ATOMS: atom_id res chain seq x y z
N MET A 1 0.63 31.07 -32.68
CA MET A 1 -0.08 29.83 -33.01
C MET A 1 0.51 28.77 -32.12
N ASP A 2 -0.31 28.33 -31.19
CA ASP A 2 0.05 27.86 -29.86
C ASP A 2 0.72 26.47 -29.84
N THR A 3 1.84 26.37 -29.14
CA THR A 3 2.53 25.10 -28.83
C THR A 3 2.55 24.85 -27.32
N ILE A 4 1.39 24.95 -26.66
CA ILE A 4 1.26 24.70 -25.21
C ILE A 4 -0.04 23.95 -24.92
N GLU A 5 -0.25 22.77 -25.48
CA GLU A 5 -1.32 21.85 -25.05
C GLU A 5 -0.90 20.39 -25.27
N ASN A 6 0.11 19.88 -24.55
CA ASN A 6 0.37 18.43 -24.57
C ASN A 6 1.11 17.83 -23.37
N THR A 7 1.03 18.44 -22.19
CA THR A 7 1.71 17.93 -20.99
C THR A 7 0.87 17.01 -20.10
N ASN A 8 -0.43 16.84 -20.36
CA ASN A 8 -1.34 16.07 -19.47
C ASN A 8 -1.75 14.67 -19.99
N THR A 9 -1.35 14.29 -21.21
CA THR A 9 -1.80 13.03 -21.83
C THR A 9 -1.22 11.76 -21.19
N PHE A 10 -0.15 11.88 -20.38
CA PHE A 10 0.45 10.72 -19.72
C PHE A 10 -0.46 10.12 -18.63
N PHE A 11 -1.17 10.95 -17.85
CA PHE A 11 -2.05 10.45 -16.77
C PHE A 11 -3.42 9.98 -17.25
N GLU A 12 -3.82 10.35 -18.47
CA GLU A 12 -5.05 9.87 -19.11
C GLU A 12 -4.89 8.46 -19.70
N SER A 13 -3.65 7.98 -19.78
CA SER A 13 -3.34 6.69 -20.33
C SER A 13 -3.52 5.54 -19.32
N PRO A 14 -4.35 4.52 -19.62
CA PRO A 14 -4.55 3.38 -18.73
C PRO A 14 -3.26 2.61 -18.40
N TRP A 15 -2.28 2.61 -19.31
CA TRP A 15 -1.01 1.90 -19.10
C TRP A 15 -0.04 2.66 -18.20
N ALA A 16 -0.16 3.99 -18.11
CA ALA A 16 0.71 4.81 -17.26
C ALA A 16 0.57 4.46 -15.77
N ILE A 17 -0.64 4.10 -15.31
CA ILE A 17 -0.90 3.74 -13.92
C ILE A 17 -0.13 2.48 -13.49
N TYR A 18 0.01 1.51 -14.41
CA TYR A 18 0.75 0.27 -14.14
C TYR A 18 2.26 0.50 -14.13
N ILE A 19 2.78 1.31 -15.06
CA ILE A 19 4.20 1.67 -15.09
C ILE A 19 4.57 2.46 -13.84
N LEU A 20 3.74 3.43 -13.45
CA LEU A 20 3.92 4.20 -12.23
C LEU A 20 3.83 3.31 -10.99
N GLY A 21 2.90 2.35 -10.96
CA GLY A 21 2.82 1.34 -9.91
C GLY A 21 4.11 0.52 -9.77
N ILE A 22 4.66 0.01 -10.87
CA ILE A 22 5.92 -0.75 -10.86
C ILE A 22 7.09 0.12 -10.39
N ALA A 23 7.21 1.35 -10.90
CA ALA A 23 8.24 2.29 -10.48
C ALA A 23 8.16 2.60 -8.98
N LEU A 24 6.93 2.75 -8.47
CA LEU A 24 6.66 3.04 -7.07
C LEU A 24 6.98 1.83 -6.17
N PHE A 25 6.69 0.60 -6.61
CA PHE A 25 7.14 -0.63 -5.95
C PHE A 25 8.67 -0.70 -5.82
N ILE A 26 9.39 -0.40 -6.90
CA ILE A 26 10.86 -0.37 -6.89
C ILE A 26 11.36 0.71 -5.93
N ALA A 27 10.78 1.92 -5.99
CA ALA A 27 11.14 3.01 -5.09
C ALA A 27 10.94 2.63 -3.61
N LEU A 28 9.83 1.95 -3.28
CA LEU A 28 9.54 1.56 -1.92
C LEU A 28 10.49 0.50 -1.37
N PHE A 29 10.98 -0.41 -2.21
CA PHE A 29 12.04 -1.34 -1.83
C PHE A 29 13.29 -0.60 -1.35
N PHE A 30 13.70 0.46 -2.06
CA PHE A 30 14.82 1.29 -1.62
C PHE A 30 14.49 2.10 -0.35
N ILE A 31 13.28 2.66 -0.26
CA ILE A 31 12.82 3.39 0.92
C ILE A 31 12.86 2.50 2.17
N GLN A 32 12.44 1.24 2.09
CA GLN A 32 12.54 0.29 3.21
C GLN A 32 13.98 0.13 3.70
N LYS A 33 14.93 0.00 2.77
CA LYS A 33 16.35 -0.10 3.09
C LYS A 33 16.87 1.15 3.79
N TYR A 34 16.48 2.34 3.34
CA TYR A 34 16.90 3.60 3.95
C TYR A 34 16.30 3.81 5.35
N ILE A 35 15.06 3.39 5.59
CA ILE A 35 14.44 3.43 6.92
C ILE A 35 15.19 2.53 7.89
N HIS A 36 15.56 1.32 7.47
CA HIS A 36 16.34 0.42 8.33
C HIS A 36 17.70 1.03 8.71
N LEU A 37 18.36 1.72 7.77
CA LEU A 37 19.60 2.47 8.06
C LEU A 37 19.36 3.64 9.02
N LEU A 38 18.23 4.34 8.89
CA LEU A 38 17.83 5.40 9.82
C LEU A 38 17.64 4.84 11.23
N ASP A 39 16.90 3.75 11.38
CA ASP A 39 16.65 3.10 12.66
C ASP A 39 17.97 2.64 13.31
N ARG A 40 18.89 2.05 12.54
CA ARG A 40 20.22 1.67 13.05
C ARG A 40 21.02 2.89 13.54
N LYS A 41 20.96 4.00 12.80
CA LYS A 41 21.64 5.26 13.18
C LYS A 41 21.03 5.88 14.44
N LEU A 42 19.71 5.84 14.58
CA LEU A 42 19.00 6.32 15.77
C LEU A 42 19.28 5.45 17.00
N SER A 43 19.34 4.13 16.81
CA SER A 43 19.67 3.17 17.88
C SER A 43 21.09 3.35 18.41
N SER A 44 22.07 3.51 17.50
CA SER A 44 23.46 3.79 17.87
C SER A 44 23.60 5.08 18.69
N LYS A 45 22.79 6.11 18.39
CA LYS A 45 22.81 7.39 19.13
C LYS A 45 22.18 7.28 20.52
N THR A 46 21.30 6.31 20.73
CA THR A 46 20.56 6.10 21.98
C THR A 46 21.11 4.95 22.82
N ASN A 47 22.23 4.33 22.41
CA ASN A 47 22.80 3.11 23.00
C ASN A 47 21.77 1.98 23.13
N SER A 48 20.78 1.95 22.23
CA SER A 48 19.79 0.88 22.17
C SER A 48 20.31 -0.26 21.29
N THR A 49 19.95 -1.50 21.62
CA THR A 49 20.19 -2.69 20.78
C THR A 49 19.02 -2.99 19.85
N TRP A 50 17.98 -2.17 19.88
CA TRP A 50 16.78 -2.39 19.09
C TRP A 50 17.00 -1.93 17.65
N GLU A 51 16.85 -2.86 16.71
CA GLU A 51 16.92 -2.59 15.28
C GLU A 51 15.48 -2.61 14.75
N GLY A 52 15.00 -1.44 14.32
CA GLY A 52 13.58 -1.26 13.98
C GLY A 52 13.05 -2.28 12.99
N THR A 53 11.88 -2.81 13.29
CA THR A 53 11.19 -3.82 12.51
C THR A 53 10.34 -3.19 11.40
N PRO A 54 10.32 -3.74 10.17
CA PRO A 54 9.57 -3.20 9.04
C PRO A 54 8.07 -3.51 9.09
N TRP A 55 7.56 -4.11 10.17
CA TRP A 55 6.16 -4.52 10.30
C TRP A 55 5.16 -3.39 10.00
N PRO A 56 5.37 -2.10 10.39
CA PRO A 56 4.38 -1.06 10.14
C PRO A 56 4.15 -0.83 8.64
N LEU A 57 5.22 -0.96 7.85
CA LEU A 57 5.18 -0.77 6.40
C LEU A 57 4.45 -1.93 5.72
N LEU A 58 4.77 -3.17 6.13
CA LEU A 58 4.14 -4.38 5.62
C LEU A 58 2.65 -4.41 5.98
N SER A 59 2.30 -4.06 7.21
CA SER A 59 0.92 -3.95 7.66
C SER A 59 0.15 -2.89 6.88
N SER A 60 0.77 -1.73 6.62
CA SER A 60 0.16 -0.67 5.80
C SER A 60 -0.12 -1.11 4.35
N LEU A 61 0.84 -1.81 3.73
CA LEU A 61 0.66 -2.38 2.40
C LEU A 61 -0.45 -3.44 2.38
N GLY A 62 -0.47 -4.32 3.38
CA GLY A 62 -1.52 -5.33 3.54
C GLY A 62 -2.90 -4.70 3.73
N LEU A 63 -3.01 -3.63 4.52
CA LEU A 63 -4.26 -2.90 4.70
C LEU A 63 -4.75 -2.24 3.40
N GLY A 64 -3.85 -1.62 2.63
CA GLY A 64 -4.20 -1.08 1.31
C GLY A 64 -4.67 -2.17 0.36
N PHE A 65 -3.95 -3.29 0.30
CA PHE A 65 -4.34 -4.45 -0.53
C PHE A 65 -5.71 -5.01 -0.12
N LEU A 66 -5.96 -5.17 1.18
CA LEU A 66 -7.23 -5.65 1.70
C LEU A 66 -8.37 -4.67 1.40
N LEU A 67 -8.17 -3.36 1.58
CA LEU A 67 -9.17 -2.36 1.24
C LEU A 67 -9.57 -2.48 -0.23
N PHE A 68 -8.60 -2.59 -1.14
CA PHE A 68 -8.88 -2.77 -2.56
C PHE A 68 -9.69 -4.03 -2.83
N LEU A 69 -9.29 -5.17 -2.25
CA LEU A 69 -10.05 -6.42 -2.41
C LEU A 69 -11.48 -6.28 -1.89
N PHE A 70 -11.66 -5.62 -0.74
CA PHE A 70 -13.00 -5.38 -0.20
C PHE A 70 -13.85 -4.54 -1.15
N GLU A 71 -13.34 -3.45 -1.72
CA GLU A 71 -14.08 -2.65 -2.70
C GLU A 71 -14.44 -3.44 -3.96
N VAL A 72 -13.59 -4.37 -4.39
CA VAL A 72 -13.87 -5.25 -5.53
C VAL A 72 -15.03 -6.22 -5.24
N PHE A 73 -15.12 -6.76 -4.02
CA PHE A 73 -16.15 -7.75 -3.66
C PHE A 73 -17.44 -7.12 -3.10
N LEU A 74 -17.33 -5.96 -2.45
CA LEU A 74 -18.41 -5.20 -1.82
C LEU A 74 -18.31 -3.75 -2.33
N PRO A 75 -18.83 -3.48 -3.54
CA PRO A 75 -18.82 -2.14 -4.09
C PRO A 75 -19.72 -1.24 -3.23
N GLY A 76 -19.12 -0.22 -2.62
CA GLY A 76 -19.79 0.77 -1.79
C GLY A 76 -19.00 2.08 -1.80
N GLU A 77 -19.66 3.19 -1.48
CA GLU A 77 -18.98 4.47 -1.34
C GLU A 77 -18.28 4.54 0.03
N LEU A 78 -16.98 4.88 0.02
CA LEU A 78 -16.24 5.20 1.23
C LEU A 78 -16.85 6.43 1.91
N ASN A 79 -17.62 6.19 2.96
CA ASN A 79 -18.21 7.26 3.75
C ASN A 79 -17.16 7.89 4.67
N LEU A 80 -17.09 9.22 4.71
CA LEU A 80 -16.27 9.94 5.71
C LEU A 80 -16.97 10.04 7.07
N ASN A 81 -18.29 9.87 7.10
CA ASN A 81 -19.08 9.94 8.32
C ASN A 81 -19.02 8.59 9.08
N PRO A 82 -18.42 8.53 10.29
CA PRO A 82 -18.29 7.29 11.05
C PRO A 82 -19.62 6.62 11.40
N SER A 83 -20.71 7.38 11.47
CA SER A 83 -22.04 6.81 11.75
C SER A 83 -22.60 5.97 10.60
N LEU A 84 -22.01 6.08 9.40
CA LEU A 84 -22.43 5.39 8.19
C LEU A 84 -21.37 4.37 7.72
N TRP A 85 -20.39 4.05 8.56
CA TRP A 85 -19.38 3.07 8.22
C TRP A 85 -19.94 1.66 8.29
N ASN A 86 -19.66 0.86 7.28
CA ASN A 86 -19.91 -0.56 7.36
C ASN A 86 -18.78 -1.21 8.20
N TRP A 87 -18.97 -2.50 8.49
CA TRP A 87 -18.00 -3.25 9.28
C TRP A 87 -16.57 -3.26 8.69
N PRO A 88 -16.34 -3.28 7.35
CA PRO A 88 -14.99 -3.25 6.78
C PRO A 88 -14.27 -1.92 7.03
N GLU A 89 -14.94 -0.78 6.87
CA GLU A 89 -14.38 0.56 7.08
C GLU A 89 -14.02 0.75 8.57
N LEU A 90 -14.88 0.27 9.47
CA LEU A 90 -14.61 0.19 10.91
C LEU A 90 -13.37 -0.66 11.20
N THR A 91 -13.29 -1.85 10.61
CA THR A 91 -12.18 -2.79 10.85
C THR A 91 -10.85 -2.23 10.36
N ILE A 92 -10.84 -1.60 9.19
CA ILE A 92 -9.65 -0.95 8.63
C ILE A 92 -9.23 0.23 9.52
N THR A 93 -10.18 1.07 9.94
CA THR A 93 -9.86 2.23 10.78
C THR A 93 -9.32 1.82 12.14
N VAL A 94 -9.95 0.85 12.81
CA VAL A 94 -9.46 0.30 14.08
C VAL A 94 -8.09 -0.35 13.90
N GLY A 95 -7.87 -1.06 12.79
CA GLY A 95 -6.57 -1.61 12.42
C GLY A 95 -5.51 -0.52 12.30
N VAL A 96 -5.75 0.53 11.51
CA VAL A 96 -4.83 1.66 11.33
C VAL A 96 -4.52 2.35 12.66
N LEU A 97 -5.53 2.62 13.50
CA LEU A 97 -5.34 3.22 14.81
C LEU A 97 -4.48 2.34 15.73
N SER A 98 -4.72 1.03 15.73
CA SER A 98 -3.96 0.08 16.53
C SER A 98 -2.49 0.03 16.12
N LEU A 99 -2.21 0.01 14.80
CA LEU A 99 -0.84 0.04 14.28
C LEU A 99 -0.14 1.37 14.62
N LEU A 100 -0.85 2.50 14.53
CA LEU A 100 -0.31 3.81 14.89
C LEU A 100 0.08 3.86 16.37
N LEU A 101 -0.80 3.41 17.25
CA LEU A 101 -0.52 3.36 18.69
C LEU A 101 0.67 2.44 19.01
N ALA A 102 0.72 1.25 18.39
CA ALA A 102 1.83 0.32 18.56
C ALA A 102 3.16 0.92 18.08
N LEU A 103 3.17 1.58 16.91
CA LEU A 103 4.35 2.25 16.36
C LEU A 103 4.85 3.36 17.29
N ILE A 104 3.96 4.21 17.79
CA ILE A 104 4.29 5.31 18.69
C ILE A 104 4.86 4.75 20.01
N PHE A 105 4.19 3.76 20.58
CA PHE A 105 4.61 3.13 21.83
C PHE A 105 6.00 2.49 21.69
N GLU A 106 6.22 1.70 20.64
CA GLU A 106 7.52 1.08 20.35
C GLU A 106 8.62 2.12 20.14
N SER A 107 8.33 3.18 19.37
CA SER A 107 9.30 4.24 19.10
C SER A 107 9.71 5.01 20.35
N ILE A 108 8.74 5.36 21.20
CA ILE A 108 9.00 6.09 22.44
C ILE A 108 9.77 5.21 23.43
N LYS A 109 9.39 3.94 23.55
CA LYS A 109 10.04 2.97 24.45
C LYS A 109 11.52 2.79 24.13
N ASN A 110 11.89 2.74 22.85
CA ASN A 110 13.25 2.39 22.43
C ASN A 110 14.17 3.58 22.16
N LEU A 111 13.61 4.74 21.77
CA LEU A 111 14.41 5.91 21.35
C LEU A 111 14.21 7.15 22.26
N GLY A 112 13.32 7.05 23.25
CA GLY A 112 12.90 8.18 24.06
C GLY A 112 11.88 9.09 23.38
N ARG A 113 11.36 10.07 24.11
CA ARG A 113 10.18 10.86 23.70
C ARG A 113 10.40 11.68 22.44
N THR A 114 11.51 12.41 22.34
CA THR A 114 11.79 13.32 21.21
C THR A 114 12.09 12.57 19.91
N LEU A 115 13.07 11.67 19.93
CA LEU A 115 13.45 10.88 18.76
C LEU A 115 12.35 9.87 18.36
N GLY A 116 11.65 9.30 19.33
CA GLY A 116 10.53 8.38 19.09
C GLY A 116 9.37 9.06 18.35
N LEU A 117 9.03 10.30 18.70
CA LEU A 117 8.00 11.07 17.98
C LEU A 117 8.42 11.39 16.55
N ILE A 118 9.67 11.85 16.35
CA ILE A 118 10.19 12.14 15.00
C ILE A 118 10.15 10.89 14.13
N ARG A 119 10.60 9.74 14.65
CA ARG A 119 10.52 8.45 13.95
C ARG A 119 9.08 8.12 13.58
N SER A 120 8.15 8.26 14.52
CA SER A 120 6.75 7.91 14.31
C SER A 120 6.12 8.73 13.17
N VAL A 121 6.44 10.03 13.09
CA VAL A 121 5.97 10.91 12.00
C VAL A 121 6.55 10.48 10.65
N ILE A 122 7.85 10.20 10.59
CA ILE A 122 8.50 9.71 9.36
C ILE A 122 7.85 8.40 8.90
N TYR A 123 7.67 7.46 9.82
CA TYR A 123 7.03 6.18 9.53
C TYR A 123 5.58 6.35 9.08
N LEU A 124 4.81 7.27 9.68
CA LEU A 124 3.43 7.54 9.29
C LEU A 124 3.35 7.99 7.83
N LEU A 125 4.19 8.94 7.41
CA LEU A 125 4.24 9.41 6.02
C LEU A 125 4.58 8.27 5.06
N ILE A 126 5.50 7.39 5.44
CA ILE A 126 5.91 6.28 4.59
C ILE A 126 4.83 5.19 4.57
N CYS A 127 4.14 4.94 5.68
CA CYS A 127 3.00 4.04 5.72
C CYS A 127 1.90 4.48 4.75
N ILE A 128 1.62 5.78 4.61
CA ILE A 128 0.65 6.29 3.61
C ILE A 128 1.07 5.88 2.18
N LEU A 129 2.35 6.03 1.85
CA LEU A 129 2.87 5.60 0.53
C LEU A 129 2.74 4.08 0.35
N TYR A 130 3.08 3.29 1.38
CA TYR A 130 2.91 1.83 1.36
C TYR A 130 1.45 1.41 1.23
N PHE A 131 0.53 2.14 1.86
CA PHE A 131 -0.91 1.90 1.77
C PHE A 131 -1.42 2.11 0.36
N TYR A 132 -1.06 3.26 -0.24
CA TYR A 132 -1.41 3.55 -1.63
C TYR A 132 -0.85 2.50 -2.60
N THR A 133 0.36 2.02 -2.33
CA THR A 133 0.96 0.93 -3.11
C THR A 133 0.21 -0.38 -2.93
N GLY A 134 -0.28 -0.67 -1.72
CA GLY A 134 -1.16 -1.79 -1.46
C GLY A 134 -2.41 -1.76 -2.34
N LEU A 135 -3.01 -0.59 -2.54
CA LEU A 135 -4.16 -0.43 -3.45
C LEU A 135 -3.76 -0.77 -4.90
N LEU A 136 -2.63 -0.23 -5.38
CA LEU A 136 -2.12 -0.54 -6.73
C LEU A 136 -1.73 -2.02 -6.89
N ALA A 137 -1.22 -2.65 -5.83
CA ALA A 137 -0.94 -4.08 -5.77
C ALA A 137 -2.22 -4.90 -5.96
N GLY A 138 -3.29 -4.48 -5.29
CA GLY A 138 -4.62 -5.08 -5.43
C GLY A 138 -5.12 -4.99 -6.87
N LEU A 139 -4.99 -3.82 -7.49
CA LEU A 139 -5.34 -3.62 -8.90
C LEU A 139 -4.56 -4.56 -9.82
N PHE A 140 -3.24 -4.64 -9.64
CA PHE A 140 -2.40 -5.53 -10.43
C PHE A 140 -2.79 -7.00 -10.25
N PHE A 141 -3.09 -7.42 -9.02
CA PHE A 141 -3.56 -8.76 -8.72
C PHE A 141 -4.92 -9.06 -9.38
N ALA A 142 -5.87 -8.13 -9.35
CA ALA A 142 -7.16 -8.29 -10.01
C ALA A 142 -7.02 -8.45 -11.54
N VAL A 143 -6.13 -7.67 -12.16
CA VAL A 143 -5.81 -7.79 -13.60
C VAL A 143 -5.21 -9.16 -13.91
N LEU A 144 -4.24 -9.62 -13.12
CA LEU A 144 -3.66 -10.96 -13.29
C LEU A 144 -4.71 -12.08 -13.15
N LEU A 145 -5.61 -11.96 -12.17
CA LEU A 145 -6.69 -12.91 -11.96
C LEU A 145 -7.65 -12.93 -13.16
N ALA A 146 -8.01 -11.76 -13.70
CA ALA A 146 -8.84 -11.65 -14.90
C ALA A 146 -8.19 -12.32 -16.11
N PHE A 147 -6.88 -12.12 -16.32
CA PHE A 147 -6.14 -12.81 -17.38
C PHE A 147 -6.13 -14.33 -17.17
N ALA A 148 -5.93 -14.81 -15.95
CA ALA A 148 -5.96 -16.25 -15.65
C ALA A 148 -7.34 -16.87 -15.94
N ILE A 149 -8.43 -16.18 -15.57
CA ILE A 149 -9.80 -16.58 -15.88
C ILE A 149 -10.02 -16.62 -17.40
N LEU A 150 -9.56 -15.60 -18.13
CA LEU A 150 -9.70 -15.54 -19.59
C LEU A 150 -8.94 -16.69 -20.27
N ILE A 151 -7.70 -16.96 -19.85
CA ILE A 151 -6.89 -18.09 -20.33
C ILE A 151 -7.63 -19.41 -20.08
N TYR A 152 -8.18 -19.60 -18.87
CA TYR A 152 -8.97 -20.78 -18.54
C TYR A 152 -10.17 -20.94 -19.48
N PHE A 153 -10.93 -19.88 -19.74
CA PHE A 153 -12.06 -19.92 -20.68
C PHE A 153 -11.61 -20.24 -22.10
N LEU A 154 -10.51 -19.67 -22.60
CA LEU A 154 -9.97 -19.99 -23.92
C LEU A 154 -9.61 -21.47 -24.05
N PHE A 155 -8.95 -22.05 -23.05
CA PHE A 155 -8.63 -23.48 -23.03
C PHE A 155 -9.87 -24.37 -22.89
N PHE A 156 -10.83 -23.96 -22.06
CA PHE A 156 -12.09 -24.68 -21.84
C PHE A 156 -12.92 -24.72 -23.13
N TRP A 157 -13.09 -23.58 -23.81
CA TRP A 157 -13.84 -23.48 -25.06
C TRP A 157 -13.12 -24.13 -26.23
N LYS A 158 -11.79 -24.03 -26.34
CA LYS A 158 -11.00 -24.76 -27.35
C LYS A 158 -11.24 -26.28 -27.29
N LYS A 159 -11.40 -26.84 -26.08
CA LYS A 159 -11.71 -28.27 -25.90
C LYS A 159 -13.13 -28.64 -26.32
N ARG A 160 -14.10 -27.70 -26.22
CA ARG A 160 -15.52 -27.93 -26.55
C ARG A 160 -15.91 -27.54 -27.98
N LEU A 161 -15.20 -26.62 -28.62
CA LEU A 161 -15.39 -26.21 -30.01
C LEU A 161 -14.75 -27.20 -31.01
N LYS A 162 -14.68 -28.50 -30.67
CA LYS A 162 -14.47 -29.53 -31.69
C LYS A 162 -15.74 -29.58 -32.55
N ILE A 163 -15.76 -28.76 -33.59
CA ILE A 163 -16.74 -28.81 -34.67
C ILE A 163 -16.51 -30.16 -35.35
N ASN A 164 -17.39 -31.13 -35.07
CA ASN A 164 -17.59 -32.30 -35.91
C ASN A 164 -18.62 -31.95 -36.98
#